data_AF-R4KAD0-F1
#
_entry.id   AF-R4KAD0-F1
#
_cell.length_a   1.000
_cell.length_b   1.000
_cell.length_c   1.000
_cell.angle_alpha   90.00
_cell.angle_beta   90.00
_cell.angle_gamma   90.00
#
_symmetry.space_group_name_H-M   'P 1'
#
loop_
_entity.id
_entity.type
_entity.pdbx_description
1 polymer ?
#
loop_
_entity_poly.entity_id
_entity_poly.type
_entity_poly.pdbx_seq_one_letter_code
_entity_poly.pdbx_strand_id
1 'polypeptide(L)' 'MCKRLEELRDKLNKMLVSDEYTDEEILQVSQRLDKLVIDYYESHRNQI' A
#
# COMPACT_ATOMS: atom_id res chain seq x y z
N MET A 1 12.76 1.50 -4.80
CA MET A 1 11.39 1.36 -4.27
C MET A 1 11.33 2.12 -2.94
N CYS A 2 10.27 2.87 -2.67
CA CYS A 2 10.13 3.60 -1.40
C CYS A 2 9.90 2.62 -0.24
N LYS A 3 10.73 2.65 0.82
CA LYS A 3 10.57 1.83 2.04
C LYS A 3 9.14 1.81 2.59
N ARG A 4 8.47 2.97 2.57
CA ARG A 4 7.07 3.12 3.02
C ARG A 4 6.08 2.25 2.25
N LEU A 5 6.34 2.01 0.97
CA LEU A 5 5.49 1.22 0.09
C LEU A 5 5.65 -0.27 0.40
N GLU A 6 6.88 -0.70 0.66
CA GLU A 6 7.16 -2.07 1.12
C GLU A 6 6.55 -2.34 2.49
N GLU A 7 6.66 -1.42 3.45
CA GLU A 7 6.05 -1.55 4.78
C GLU A 7 4.52 -1.67 4.72
N LEU A 8 3.87 -0.88 3.87
CA LEU A 8 2.42 -0.94 3.67
C LEU A 8 1.99 -2.23 2.98
N ARG A 9 2.78 -2.74 2.03
CA ARG A 9 2.53 -4.02 1.37
C ARG A 9 2.64 -5.18 2.36
N ASP A 10 3.67 -5.16 3.20
CA ASP A 10 3.86 -6.17 4.25
C ASP A 10 2.71 -6.14 5.26
N LYS A 11 2.24 -4.94 5.62
CA LYS A 11 1.09 -4.76 6.50
C LYS A 11 -0.19 -5.31 5.88
N LEU A 12 -0.46 -5.02 4.61
CA LEU A 12 -1.64 -5.54 3.90
C LEU A 12 -1.59 -7.07 3.81
N ASN A 13 -0.44 -7.65 3.51
CA ASN A 13 -0.26 -9.10 3.48
C ASN A 13 -0.53 -9.75 4.84
N LYS A 14 -0.07 -9.12 5.94
CA LYS A 14 -0.36 -9.61 7.30
C LYS A 14 -1.85 -9.51 7.64
N MET A 15 -2.51 -8.44 7.17
CA MET A 15 -3.94 -8.25 7.37
C MET A 15 -4.78 -9.26 6.58
N LEU A 16 -4.37 -9.63 5.37
CA LEU A 16 -5.05 -10.63 4.54
C LEU A 16 -4.92 -12.07 5.08
N VAL A 17 -3.86 -12.34 5.85
CA VAL A 17 -3.59 -13.66 6.43
C VAL A 17 -4.14 -13.76 7.86
N SER A 18 -4.43 -12.63 8.51
CA SER A 18 -5.02 -12.59 9.84
C SER A 18 -6.54 -12.47 9.75
N ASP A 19 -7.25 -13.27 10.54
CA ASP A 19 -8.72 -13.18 10.73
C ASP A 19 -9.11 -12.02 11.68
N GLU A 20 -8.14 -11.24 12.15
CA GLU A 20 -8.36 -10.15 13.12
C GLU A 20 -8.83 -8.84 12.48
N TYR A 21 -8.83 -8.75 11.15
CA TYR A 21 -9.18 -7.54 10.42
C TYR A 21 -10.44 -7.73 9.59
N THR A 22 -11.26 -6.69 9.55
CA THR A 22 -12.44 -6.68 8.69
C THR A 22 -12.06 -6.38 7.24
N ASP A 23 -12.89 -6.84 6.31
CA ASP A 23 -12.72 -6.54 4.87
C ASP A 23 -12.64 -5.03 4.60
N GLU A 24 -13.32 -4.21 5.40
CA GLU A 24 -13.27 -2.75 5.28
C GLU A 24 -11.89 -2.18 5.66
N GLU A 25 -11.27 -2.69 6.72
CA GLU A 25 -9.92 -2.28 7.12
C GLU A 25 -8.87 -2.72 6.10
N ILE A 26 -9.00 -3.93 5.58
CA ILE A 26 -8.14 -4.46 4.50
C ILE A 26 -8.28 -3.58 3.25
N LEU A 27 -9.50 -3.22 2.88
CA LEU A 27 -9.79 -2.37 1.74
C LEU A 27 -9.18 -0.97 1.90
N GLN A 28 -9.29 -0.36 3.08
CA GLN A 28 -8.69 0.95 3.36
C GLN A 28 -7.16 0.91 3.21
N VAL A 29 -6.52 -0.15 3.68
CA VAL A 29 -5.06 -0.30 3.58
C VAL A 29 -4.63 -0.56 2.14
N SER A 30 -5.41 -1.32 1.36
CA SER A 30 -5.18 -1.52 -0.08
C SER A 30 -5.24 -0.19 -0.83
N GLN A 31 -6.28 0.61 -0.60
CA GLN A 31 -6.44 1.91 -1.27
C GLN A 31 -5.30 2.88 -0.94
N ARG A 32 -4.79 2.86 0.30
CA ARG A 32 -3.63 3.67 0.69
C ARG A 32 -2.34 3.20 0.00
N LEU A 33 -2.16 1.89 -0.19
CA LEU A 33 -1.05 1.33 -0.93
C LEU A 33 -1.11 1.77 -2.39
N ASP A 34 -2.26 1.61 -3.06
CA ASP A 34 -2.47 2.03 -4.46
C ASP A 34 -2.16 3.52 -4.66
N LYS A 35 -2.64 4.38 -3.76
CA LYS A 35 -2.34 5.82 -3.82
C LYS A 35 -0.85 6.11 -3.71
N LEU A 36 -0.15 5.43 -2.80
CA LEU A 36 1.31 5.57 -2.63
C LEU A 36 2.10 5.05 -3.84
N VAL A 37 1.60 4.02 -4.51
CA VAL A 37 2.17 3.52 -5.77
C VAL A 37 2.02 4.56 -6.87
N ILE A 38 0.84 5.17 -7.01
CA ILE A 38 0.59 6.24 -7.98
C ILE A 38 1.49 7.44 -7.70
N ASP A 39 1.52 7.93 -6.46
CA ASP A 39 2.39 9.05 -6.05
C ASP A 39 3.87 8.77 -6.37
N TYR A 40 4.33 7.53 -6.14
CA TYR A 40 5.70 7.13 -6.46
C TYR A 40 5.99 7.21 -7.96
N TYR A 41 5.09 6.70 -8.80
CA TYR A 41 5.24 6.74 -10.25
C TYR A 41 5.14 8.16 -10.80
N GLU A 42 4.22 8.99 -10.30
CA GLU A 42 4.12 10.40 -10.69
C GLU A 42 5.38 11.17 -10.32
N SER A 43 5.90 10.96 -9.11
CA SER A 43 7.15 11.58 -8.65
C SER A 43 8.38 11.14 -9.47
N HIS A 44 8.41 9.91 -9.97
CA HIS A 44 9.47 9.43 -10.88
C HIS A 44 9.26 9.88 -12.33
N ARG A 45 8.01 10.06 -12.78
CA ARG A 45 7.69 10.53 -14.13
C ARG A 45 8.13 11.98 -14.37
N ASN A 46 8.16 12.79 -13.30
CA ASN A 46 8.68 14.16 -13.34
C ASN A 46 10.22 14.28 -13.32
N GLN A 47 10.96 13.18 -13.39
CA GLN A 47 12.44 13.17 -13.45
C GLN A 47 13.01 12.77 -14.82
N ILE A 48 12.17 12.65 -15.86
CA ILE A 48 12.57 12.31 -17.25
C ILE A 48 12.27 13.49 -18.17
#